data_AF-A0A7S1M500-F1
#
_entry.id   AF-A0A7S1M500-F1
#
_cell.length_a   1.000
_cell.length_b   1.000
_cell.length_c   1.000
_cell.angle_alpha   90.00
_cell.angle_beta   90.00
_cell.angle_gamma   90.00
#
_symmetry.space_group_name_H-M   'P 1'
#
loop_
_entity.id
_entity.type
_entity.pdbx_description
1 polymer ?
#
loop_
_entity_poly.entity_id
_entity_poly.type
_entity_poly.pdbx_seq_one_letter_code
_entity_poly.pdbx_strand_id
1 'polypeptide(L)'
;LEVTCTGDNASVVCDLIAAMSGLQRVTAKNVDTAGMDSLANALRLGEHVREIELPGLRVSDRGLIALLKAMNERRELASSATATPPLLLKDFDVSGCSIDDAAAAFEMCALPAVGRLNVSGINTLDKPTLRGILMRCPAVTVLVARDCPRLGADTCEVLNQCPMIRDVDLTGSTGISALRLQHVVTLRTALTAVAVVSCPAVVEMPGPCTNFQVVEWSTPLLETLTLHGVQLNARECALLSHCGSLRSASFINCRVNGLDAFLSRMRKLELLSVCGTKGVTDAD
;
A
#
# COMPACT_ATOMS: atom_id res chain seq x y z
N LEU A 1 1.21 -19.10 24.35
CA LEU A 1 0.15 -19.94 23.75
C LEU A 1 -0.49 -19.18 22.61
N GLU A 2 -0.81 -19.87 21.53
CA GLU A 2 -1.47 -19.33 20.33
C GLU A 2 -2.72 -20.17 20.05
N VAL A 3 -3.80 -19.51 19.62
CA VAL A 3 -5.03 -20.19 19.19
C VAL A 3 -5.45 -19.66 17.82
N THR A 4 -5.99 -20.55 16.98
CA THR A 4 -6.54 -20.17 15.66
C THR A 4 -8.06 -20.24 15.69
N CYS A 5 -8.70 -19.09 15.45
CA CYS A 5 -10.12 -18.96 15.16
C CYS A 5 -10.38 -19.13 13.67
N THR A 6 -11.31 -19.99 13.33
CA THR A 6 -11.93 -20.14 12.01
C THR A 6 -13.42 -19.86 12.16
N GLY A 7 -14.12 -19.44 11.10
CA GLY A 7 -15.56 -19.12 11.17
C GLY A 7 -16.40 -20.14 11.96
N ASP A 8 -16.12 -21.44 11.79
CA ASP A 8 -16.86 -22.54 12.43
C ASP A 8 -16.59 -22.73 13.94
N ASN A 9 -15.54 -22.14 14.50
CA ASN A 9 -15.13 -22.35 15.89
C ASN A 9 -15.01 -21.05 16.71
N ALA A 10 -15.56 -19.94 16.21
CA ALA A 10 -15.43 -18.64 16.85
C ALA A 10 -15.89 -18.64 18.32
N SER A 11 -16.98 -19.34 18.64
CA SER A 11 -17.47 -19.50 20.02
C SER A 11 -16.46 -20.20 20.92
N VAL A 12 -15.89 -21.32 20.46
CA VAL A 12 -14.88 -22.08 21.20
C VAL A 12 -13.63 -21.23 21.46
N VAL A 13 -13.20 -20.43 20.48
CA VAL A 13 -12.05 -19.54 20.69
C VAL A 13 -12.39 -18.42 21.68
N CYS A 14 -13.61 -17.89 21.68
CA CYS A 14 -14.04 -16.93 22.69
C CYS A 14 -13.99 -17.53 24.11
N ASP A 15 -14.45 -18.77 24.27
CA ASP A 15 -14.38 -19.48 25.55
C ASP A 15 -12.93 -19.74 25.98
N LEU A 16 -12.04 -20.08 25.04
CA LEU A 16 -10.61 -20.26 25.31
C LEU A 16 -9.93 -18.95 25.71
N ILE A 17 -10.26 -17.83 25.06
CA ILE A 17 -9.77 -16.50 25.47
C ILE A 17 -10.26 -16.23 26.90
N ALA A 18 -11.51 -16.50 27.25
CA ALA A 18 -12.00 -16.27 28.61
C ALA A 18 -11.32 -17.17 29.65
N ALA A 19 -11.03 -18.42 29.31
CA ALA A 19 -10.54 -19.43 30.24
C ALA A 19 -9.01 -19.45 30.41
N MET A 20 -8.23 -19.04 29.41
CA MET A 20 -6.79 -19.28 29.37
C MET A 20 -5.94 -18.03 29.54
N SER A 21 -5.61 -17.67 30.79
CA SER A 21 -4.76 -16.51 31.12
C SER A 21 -3.35 -16.52 30.49
N GLY A 22 -2.85 -17.66 30.00
CA GLY A 22 -1.57 -17.79 29.29
C GLY A 22 -1.63 -17.52 27.77
N LEU A 23 -2.81 -17.26 27.21
CA LEU A 23 -3.01 -17.03 25.77
C LEU A 23 -2.59 -15.61 25.36
N GLN A 24 -1.45 -15.48 24.68
CA GLN A 24 -0.91 -14.15 24.35
C GLN A 24 -1.18 -13.75 22.90
N ARG A 25 -1.43 -14.72 22.02
CA ARG A 25 -1.64 -14.50 20.59
C ARG A 25 -2.91 -15.18 20.11
N VAL A 26 -3.69 -14.46 19.31
CA VAL A 26 -4.89 -14.98 18.66
C VAL A 26 -4.77 -14.76 17.15
N THR A 27 -4.95 -15.83 16.39
CA THR A 27 -4.95 -15.79 14.92
C THR A 27 -6.37 -16.06 14.45
N ALA A 28 -7.02 -15.12 13.75
CA ALA A 28 -8.38 -15.28 13.27
C ALA A 28 -8.42 -15.32 11.73
N LYS A 29 -8.88 -16.45 11.19
CA LYS A 29 -8.91 -16.78 9.77
C LYS A 29 -10.35 -16.96 9.30
N ASN A 30 -10.72 -16.34 8.17
CA ASN A 30 -12.05 -16.55 7.57
C ASN A 30 -13.21 -16.39 8.56
N VAL A 31 -13.10 -15.42 9.48
CA VAL A 31 -14.16 -15.13 10.45
C VAL A 31 -15.19 -14.22 9.79
N ASP A 32 -16.46 -14.61 9.88
CA ASP A 32 -17.59 -13.82 9.39
C ASP A 32 -17.97 -12.69 10.36
N THR A 33 -18.99 -11.91 10.02
CA THR A 33 -19.42 -10.78 10.86
C THR A 33 -19.87 -11.20 12.26
N ALA A 34 -20.59 -12.32 12.41
CA ALA A 34 -21.10 -12.77 13.71
C ALA A 34 -19.98 -13.33 14.61
N GLY A 35 -19.06 -14.09 14.01
CA GLY A 35 -17.85 -14.54 14.67
C GLY A 35 -16.95 -13.37 15.06
N MET A 36 -16.90 -12.30 14.25
CA MET A 36 -16.12 -11.10 14.57
C MET A 36 -16.72 -10.30 15.73
N ASP A 37 -18.04 -10.16 15.80
CA ASP A 37 -18.71 -9.55 16.96
C ASP A 37 -18.37 -10.32 18.25
N SER A 38 -18.41 -11.66 18.19
CA SER A 38 -18.07 -12.54 19.32
C SER A 38 -16.60 -12.40 19.70
N LEU A 39 -15.70 -12.45 18.71
CA LEU A 39 -14.26 -12.30 18.90
C LEU A 39 -13.91 -10.92 19.48
N ALA A 40 -14.51 -9.84 18.98
CA ALA A 40 -14.32 -8.50 19.50
C ALA A 40 -14.71 -8.39 20.98
N ASN A 41 -15.86 -8.98 21.36
CA ASN A 41 -16.28 -9.06 22.75
C ASN A 41 -15.31 -9.87 23.62
N ALA A 42 -14.83 -11.02 23.12
CA ALA A 42 -13.86 -11.85 23.84
C ALA A 42 -12.52 -11.14 24.02
N LEU A 43 -12.01 -10.48 22.96
CA LEU A 43 -10.75 -9.73 22.99
C LEU A 43 -10.80 -8.56 23.96
N ARG A 44 -11.95 -7.89 24.08
CA ARG A 44 -12.18 -6.82 25.05
C ARG A 44 -12.00 -7.29 26.49
N LEU A 45 -12.51 -8.50 26.81
CA LEU A 45 -12.42 -9.08 28.15
C LEU A 45 -11.09 -9.83 28.40
N GLY A 46 -10.45 -10.32 27.34
CA GLY A 46 -9.24 -11.15 27.38
C GLY A 46 -7.95 -10.35 27.58
N GLU A 47 -7.77 -9.71 28.73
CA GLU A 47 -6.64 -8.80 29.06
C GLU A 47 -5.24 -9.36 28.82
N HIS A 48 -5.09 -10.68 28.86
CA HIS A 48 -3.83 -11.40 28.68
C HIS A 48 -3.42 -11.52 27.20
N VAL A 49 -4.36 -11.38 26.26
CA VAL A 49 -4.06 -11.36 24.82
C VAL A 49 -3.35 -10.05 24.48
N ARG A 50 -2.23 -10.15 23.75
CA ARG A 50 -1.37 -9.02 23.39
C ARG A 50 -1.21 -8.85 21.90
N GLU A 51 -1.33 -9.92 21.13
CA GLU A 51 -1.12 -9.90 19.68
C GLU A 51 -2.30 -10.56 18.98
N ILE A 52 -2.73 -9.92 17.89
CA ILE A 52 -3.78 -10.45 17.04
C ILE A 52 -3.32 -10.44 15.58
N GLU A 53 -3.58 -11.55 14.90
CA GLU A 53 -3.36 -11.71 13.47
C GLU A 53 -4.70 -12.01 12.79
N LEU A 54 -5.00 -11.30 11.70
CA LEU A 54 -6.29 -11.37 11.01
C LEU A 54 -6.17 -11.77 9.53
N PRO A 55 -5.49 -12.89 9.20
CA PRO A 55 -5.28 -13.25 7.80
C PRO A 55 -6.60 -13.66 7.12
N GLY A 56 -6.87 -13.07 5.96
CA GLY A 56 -8.05 -13.41 5.14
C GLY A 56 -9.36 -12.99 5.80
N LEU A 57 -9.37 -11.83 6.47
CA LEU A 57 -10.57 -11.26 7.08
C LEU A 57 -11.67 -11.02 6.02
N ARG A 58 -12.89 -11.45 6.32
CA ARG A 58 -14.08 -11.31 5.44
C ARG A 58 -15.29 -10.88 6.25
N VAL A 59 -15.29 -9.62 6.69
CA VAL A 59 -16.36 -9.06 7.50
C VAL A 59 -17.06 -7.91 6.77
N SER A 60 -18.28 -7.61 7.21
CA SER A 60 -18.96 -6.37 6.82
C SER A 60 -18.49 -5.18 7.67
N ASP A 61 -18.91 -3.97 7.31
CA ASP A 61 -18.68 -2.73 8.08
C ASP A 61 -18.92 -2.93 9.58
N ARG A 62 -20.05 -3.56 9.94
CA ARG A 62 -20.40 -3.83 11.34
C ARG A 62 -19.32 -4.63 12.07
N GLY A 63 -18.85 -5.73 11.48
CA GLY A 63 -17.86 -6.60 12.10
C GLY A 63 -16.51 -5.89 12.23
N LEU A 64 -16.12 -5.10 11.22
CA LEU A 64 -14.92 -4.29 11.24
C LEU A 64 -14.98 -3.21 12.34
N ILE A 65 -16.11 -2.51 12.44
CA ILE A 65 -16.39 -1.51 13.46
C ILE A 65 -16.31 -2.13 14.87
N ALA A 66 -16.92 -3.30 15.07
CA ALA A 66 -16.90 -4.00 16.36
C ALA A 66 -15.46 -4.33 16.79
N LEU A 67 -14.65 -4.85 15.88
CA LEU A 67 -13.25 -5.15 16.11
C LEU A 67 -12.44 -3.89 16.46
N LEU A 68 -12.53 -2.84 15.63
CA LEU A 68 -11.78 -1.61 15.85
C LEU A 68 -12.18 -0.92 17.16
N LYS A 69 -13.47 -0.97 17.51
CA LYS A 69 -13.98 -0.47 18.79
C LYS A 69 -13.37 -1.24 19.97
N ALA A 70 -13.37 -2.57 19.93
CA ALA A 70 -12.77 -3.39 20.98
C ALA A 70 -11.27 -3.12 21.15
N MET A 71 -10.54 -2.91 20.05
CA MET A 71 -9.12 -2.55 20.09
C MET A 71 -8.88 -1.18 20.74
N ASN A 72 -9.70 -0.18 20.40
CA ASN A 72 -9.62 1.15 21.00
C ASN A 72 -9.95 1.15 22.49
N GLU A 73 -11.03 0.48 22.89
CA GLU A 73 -11.43 0.37 24.29
C GLU A 73 -10.28 -0.24 25.12
N ARG A 74 -9.60 -1.27 24.59
CA ARG A 74 -8.42 -1.84 25.26
C ARG A 74 -7.25 -0.90 25.35
N ARG A 75 -7.03 -0.08 24.34
CA ARG A 75 -5.97 0.93 24.37
C ARG A 75 -6.26 2.05 25.37
N GLU A 76 -7.51 2.49 25.45
CA GLU A 76 -7.94 3.50 26.43
C GLU A 76 -7.79 2.97 27.85
N LEU A 77 -8.20 1.72 28.09
CA LEU A 77 -7.99 1.03 29.36
C LEU A 77 -6.51 0.91 29.72
N ALA A 78 -5.65 0.58 28.75
CA ALA A 78 -4.19 0.53 28.91
C ALA A 78 -3.55 1.90 29.23
N SER A 79 -4.22 2.98 28.83
CA SER A 79 -3.77 4.36 29.09
C SER A 79 -4.20 4.85 30.48
N SER A 80 -5.22 4.23 31.07
CA SER A 80 -5.57 4.37 32.48
C SER A 80 -4.72 3.42 33.32
N ALA A 81 -4.46 3.72 34.59
CA ALA A 81 -3.44 3.07 35.44
C ALA A 81 -3.61 1.54 35.71
N THR A 82 -4.53 0.87 35.03
CA THR A 82 -4.75 -0.58 35.05
C THR A 82 -3.86 -1.27 34.01
N ALA A 83 -3.06 -2.24 34.46
CA ALA A 83 -1.93 -2.86 33.75
C ALA A 83 -2.27 -3.72 32.50
N THR A 84 -3.38 -3.44 31.81
CA THR A 84 -3.82 -4.20 30.65
C THR A 84 -3.04 -3.73 29.42
N PRO A 85 -2.19 -4.58 28.81
CA PRO A 85 -1.42 -4.17 27.63
C PRO A 85 -2.35 -3.92 26.44
N PRO A 86 -2.01 -2.96 25.56
CA PRO A 86 -2.76 -2.73 24.33
C PRO A 86 -2.64 -3.94 23.41
N LEU A 87 -3.68 -4.19 22.60
CA LEU A 87 -3.63 -5.18 21.54
C LEU A 87 -2.73 -4.67 20.40
N LEU A 88 -1.72 -5.45 20.06
CA LEU A 88 -0.82 -5.21 18.96
C LEU A 88 -1.35 -5.91 17.71
N LEU A 89 -1.59 -5.12 16.68
CA LEU A 89 -1.88 -5.56 15.33
C LEU A 89 -0.80 -4.96 14.42
N LYS A 90 0.02 -5.81 13.80
CA LYS A 90 1.13 -5.37 12.95
C LYS A 90 0.71 -5.24 11.49
N ASP A 91 -0.03 -6.22 11.01
CA ASP A 91 -0.53 -6.31 9.65
C ASP A 91 -2.06 -6.24 9.68
N PHE A 92 -2.61 -5.20 9.08
CA PHE A 92 -4.05 -5.04 8.97
C PHE A 92 -4.49 -5.17 7.52
N ASP A 93 -5.12 -6.31 7.21
CA ASP A 93 -5.60 -6.63 5.86
C ASP A 93 -7.13 -6.74 5.87
N VAL A 94 -7.77 -5.80 5.18
CA VAL A 94 -9.23 -5.76 4.99
C VAL A 94 -9.63 -5.99 3.54
N SER A 95 -8.71 -6.43 2.69
CA SER A 95 -8.98 -6.59 1.25
C SER A 95 -10.01 -7.66 0.90
N GLY A 96 -10.31 -8.55 1.85
CA GLY A 96 -11.38 -9.54 1.74
C GLY A 96 -12.73 -9.09 2.33
N CYS A 97 -12.80 -7.89 2.90
CA CYS A 97 -14.00 -7.39 3.57
C CYS A 97 -14.96 -6.71 2.59
N SER A 98 -16.26 -6.76 2.90
CA SER A 98 -17.29 -6.01 2.18
C SER A 98 -17.50 -4.69 2.91
N ILE A 99 -16.76 -3.67 2.51
CA ILE A 99 -16.78 -2.35 3.14
C ILE A 99 -17.58 -1.40 2.26
N ASP A 100 -18.81 -1.08 2.69
CA ASP A 100 -19.72 -0.21 1.94
C ASP A 100 -19.45 1.26 2.30
N ASP A 101 -19.24 1.57 3.59
CA ASP A 101 -18.86 2.89 4.07
C ASP A 101 -17.51 2.86 4.78
N ALA A 102 -16.43 3.05 4.01
CA ALA A 102 -15.08 3.09 4.53
C ALA A 102 -14.84 4.26 5.49
N ALA A 103 -15.54 5.38 5.35
CA ALA A 103 -15.37 6.51 6.26
C ALA A 103 -15.90 6.16 7.66
N ALA A 104 -17.10 5.58 7.73
CA ALA A 104 -17.70 5.12 8.98
C ALA A 104 -16.94 3.93 9.57
N ALA A 105 -16.59 2.94 8.73
CA ALA A 105 -15.90 1.73 9.19
C ALA A 105 -14.55 2.04 9.86
N PHE A 106 -13.83 3.03 9.34
CA PHE A 106 -12.54 3.46 9.87
C PHE A 106 -12.59 4.69 10.77
N GLU A 107 -13.77 5.23 11.09
CA GLU A 107 -13.90 6.42 11.93
C GLU A 107 -13.23 6.23 13.30
N MET A 108 -13.45 5.04 13.88
CA MET A 108 -12.83 4.61 15.13
C MET A 108 -11.49 3.89 14.92
N CYS A 109 -10.95 3.81 13.71
CA CYS A 109 -9.69 3.10 13.50
C CYS A 109 -8.55 3.88 14.15
N ALA A 110 -7.94 3.42 15.24
CA ALA A 110 -6.74 4.05 15.76
C ALA A 110 -5.70 2.97 16.09
N LEU A 111 -4.86 2.68 15.11
CA LEU A 111 -3.96 1.54 15.08
C LEU A 111 -2.49 2.01 15.03
N PRO A 112 -1.94 2.49 16.16
CA PRO A 112 -0.62 3.12 16.19
C PRO A 112 0.54 2.17 15.92
N ALA A 113 0.32 0.86 16.01
CA ALA A 113 1.34 -0.17 15.82
C ALA A 113 1.28 -0.87 14.45
N VAL A 114 0.29 -0.54 13.60
CA VAL A 114 0.16 -1.18 12.28
C VAL A 114 1.27 -0.68 11.36
N GLY A 115 2.14 -1.60 10.94
CA GLY A 115 3.23 -1.35 10.01
C GLY A 115 2.81 -1.56 8.55
N ARG A 116 1.89 -2.51 8.30
CA ARG A 116 1.37 -2.81 6.97
C ARG A 116 -0.15 -2.70 6.96
N LEU A 117 -0.67 -1.89 6.04
CA LEU A 117 -2.10 -1.69 5.83
C LEU A 117 -2.48 -2.12 4.41
N ASN A 118 -3.40 -3.07 4.30
CA ASN A 118 -3.99 -3.49 3.03
C ASN A 118 -5.49 -3.16 3.01
N VAL A 119 -5.86 -2.21 2.15
CA VAL A 119 -7.21 -1.67 1.92
C VAL A 119 -7.66 -1.88 0.48
N SER A 120 -7.11 -2.89 -0.19
CA SER A 120 -7.43 -3.18 -1.59
C SER A 120 -8.91 -3.52 -1.80
N GLY A 121 -9.46 -3.20 -2.96
CA GLY A 121 -10.84 -3.53 -3.34
C GLY A 121 -11.93 -2.67 -2.68
N ILE A 122 -11.56 -1.72 -1.81
CA ILE A 122 -12.53 -0.80 -1.20
C ILE A 122 -12.94 0.25 -2.23
N ASN A 123 -14.13 0.10 -2.79
CA ASN A 123 -14.67 0.97 -3.84
C ASN A 123 -14.98 2.40 -3.36
N THR A 124 -15.23 2.57 -2.06
CA THR A 124 -15.52 3.88 -1.45
C THR A 124 -14.28 4.62 -0.96
N LEU A 125 -13.08 4.05 -1.09
CA LEU A 125 -11.83 4.64 -0.64
C LEU A 125 -11.41 5.82 -1.53
N ASP A 126 -11.70 7.03 -1.06
CA ASP A 126 -11.27 8.29 -1.66
C ASP A 126 -10.17 8.98 -0.83
N LYS A 127 -9.67 10.13 -1.30
CA LYS A 127 -8.62 10.90 -0.63
C LYS A 127 -8.94 11.26 0.83
N PRO A 128 -10.12 11.85 1.15
CA PRO A 128 -10.46 12.15 2.54
C PRO A 128 -10.47 10.91 3.44
N THR A 129 -11.02 9.81 2.94
CA THR A 129 -11.11 8.55 3.68
C THR A 129 -9.72 7.97 3.92
N LEU A 130 -8.89 7.87 2.88
CA LEU A 130 -7.51 7.38 3.00
C LEU A 130 -6.69 8.25 3.96
N ARG A 131 -6.83 9.58 3.88
CA ARG A 131 -6.19 10.50 4.81
C ARG A 131 -6.63 10.24 6.25
N GLY A 132 -7.94 10.07 6.48
CA GLY A 132 -8.48 9.75 7.79
C GLY A 132 -7.90 8.45 8.35
N ILE A 133 -7.77 7.41 7.53
CA ILE A 133 -7.18 6.13 7.92
C ILE A 133 -5.69 6.29 8.29
N LEU A 134 -4.90 6.90 7.40
CA LEU A 134 -3.45 7.01 7.59
C LEU A 134 -3.07 7.92 8.75
N MET A 135 -3.82 9.01 8.99
CA MET A 135 -3.58 9.88 10.15
C MET A 135 -3.78 9.15 11.49
N ARG A 136 -4.56 8.08 11.51
CA ARG A 136 -4.79 7.26 12.69
C ARG A 136 -3.92 5.99 12.74
N CYS A 137 -3.11 5.76 11.71
CA CYS A 137 -2.14 4.66 11.60
C CYS A 137 -0.72 5.21 11.33
N PRO A 138 -0.13 5.98 12.28
CA PRO A 138 1.12 6.73 12.04
C PRO A 138 2.37 5.86 11.80
N ALA A 139 2.34 4.58 12.19
CA ALA A 139 3.46 3.66 12.00
C ALA A 139 3.45 2.92 10.65
N VAL A 140 2.48 3.19 9.77
CA VAL A 140 2.38 2.50 8.48
C VAL A 140 3.61 2.81 7.63
N THR A 141 4.31 1.75 7.24
CA THR A 141 5.46 1.77 6.33
C THR A 141 5.11 1.17 4.97
N VAL A 142 4.14 0.26 4.94
CA VAL A 142 3.66 -0.42 3.73
C VAL A 142 2.17 -0.20 3.55
N LEU A 143 1.78 0.42 2.44
CA LEU A 143 0.39 0.60 2.03
C LEU A 143 0.09 -0.21 0.78
N VAL A 144 -0.97 -1.00 0.82
CA VAL A 144 -1.51 -1.74 -0.32
C VAL A 144 -2.96 -1.30 -0.52
N ALA A 145 -3.23 -0.60 -1.62
CA ALA A 145 -4.54 -0.09 -2.00
C ALA A 145 -4.79 -0.39 -3.49
N ARG A 146 -4.84 -1.67 -3.82
CA ARG A 146 -5.10 -2.15 -5.19
C ARG A 146 -6.58 -2.06 -5.52
N ASP A 147 -6.88 -1.88 -6.81
CA ASP A 147 -8.25 -1.90 -7.34
C ASP A 147 -9.18 -0.93 -6.59
N CYS A 148 -8.67 0.26 -6.24
CA CYS A 148 -9.41 1.32 -5.57
C CYS A 148 -9.72 2.44 -6.58
N PRO A 149 -10.86 2.39 -7.30
CA PRO A 149 -11.12 3.24 -8.48
C PRO A 149 -11.28 4.73 -8.16
N ARG A 150 -11.53 5.08 -6.89
CA ARG A 150 -11.68 6.47 -6.43
C ARG A 150 -10.35 7.13 -6.01
N LEU A 151 -9.25 6.38 -6.01
CA LEU A 151 -7.91 6.94 -5.77
C LEU A 151 -7.36 7.57 -7.05
N GLY A 152 -7.04 8.86 -6.98
CA GLY A 152 -6.49 9.65 -8.10
C GLY A 152 -5.10 10.23 -7.83
N ALA A 153 -4.67 11.18 -8.65
CA ALA A 153 -3.39 11.88 -8.52
C ALA A 153 -3.20 12.59 -7.16
N ASP A 154 -4.31 13.02 -6.55
CA ASP A 154 -4.38 13.66 -5.24
C ASP A 154 -4.03 12.72 -4.08
N THR A 155 -4.01 11.40 -4.31
CA THR A 155 -3.49 10.39 -3.38
C THR A 155 -2.04 10.66 -2.99
N CYS A 156 -1.22 11.16 -3.93
CA CYS A 156 0.19 11.46 -3.64
C CYS A 156 0.36 12.54 -2.56
N GLU A 157 -0.56 13.51 -2.48
CA GLU A 157 -0.54 14.55 -1.44
C GLU A 157 -0.75 13.96 -0.05
N VAL A 158 -1.62 12.95 0.06
CA VAL A 158 -1.85 12.25 1.33
C VAL A 158 -0.62 11.43 1.71
N LEU A 159 -0.04 10.69 0.76
CA LEU A 159 1.15 9.88 1.01
C LEU A 159 2.34 10.73 1.49
N ASN A 160 2.50 11.94 0.95
CA ASN A 160 3.55 12.87 1.41
C ASN A 160 3.33 13.40 2.83
N GLN A 161 2.11 13.34 3.36
CA GLN A 161 1.85 13.71 4.76
C GLN A 161 2.23 12.58 5.74
N CYS A 162 2.56 11.39 5.22
CA CYS A 162 2.89 10.20 6.00
C CYS A 162 4.37 9.82 5.77
N PRO A 163 5.31 10.45 6.49
CA PRO A 163 6.75 10.32 6.20
C PRO A 163 7.33 8.94 6.49
N MET A 164 6.59 8.04 7.15
CA MET A 164 6.99 6.67 7.42
C MET A 164 6.71 5.72 6.26
N ILE A 165 5.81 6.07 5.34
CA ILE A 165 5.47 5.22 4.20
C ILE A 165 6.67 5.11 3.26
N ARG A 166 7.04 3.88 2.93
CA ARG A 166 8.16 3.52 2.06
C ARG A 166 7.72 2.68 0.88
N ASP A 167 6.78 1.75 1.11
CA ASP A 167 6.28 0.85 0.08
C ASP A 167 4.80 1.11 -0.19
N VAL A 168 4.46 1.35 -1.46
CA VAL A 168 3.10 1.68 -1.89
C VAL A 168 2.72 0.84 -3.09
N ASP A 169 1.57 0.18 -3.02
CA ASP A 169 0.96 -0.56 -4.13
C ASP A 169 -0.44 -0.01 -4.44
N LEU A 170 -0.56 0.61 -5.61
CA LEU A 170 -1.76 1.23 -6.17
C LEU A 170 -2.12 0.57 -7.52
N THR A 171 -1.78 -0.71 -7.69
CA THR A 171 -2.10 -1.46 -8.92
C THR A 171 -3.62 -1.52 -9.11
N GLY A 172 -4.11 -1.30 -10.34
CA GLY A 172 -5.54 -1.31 -10.64
C GLY A 172 -6.29 -0.01 -10.31
N SER A 173 -5.66 0.94 -9.62
CA SER A 173 -6.23 2.27 -9.37
C SER A 173 -6.10 3.14 -10.62
N THR A 174 -7.23 3.55 -11.21
CA THR A 174 -7.30 4.31 -12.46
C THR A 174 -7.44 5.80 -12.15
N GLY A 175 -6.36 6.58 -12.24
CA GLY A 175 -6.44 8.03 -12.00
C GLY A 175 -5.15 8.72 -11.58
N ILE A 176 -4.04 7.98 -11.47
CA ILE A 176 -2.75 8.53 -11.06
C ILE A 176 -2.04 9.10 -12.29
N SER A 177 -2.29 10.37 -12.60
CA SER A 177 -1.69 11.09 -13.73
C SER A 177 -0.45 11.92 -13.36
N ALA A 178 -0.20 12.14 -12.06
CA ALA A 178 0.97 12.84 -11.56
C ALA A 178 1.52 12.12 -10.33
N LEU A 179 2.76 11.66 -10.43
CA LEU A 179 3.50 11.05 -9.33
C LEU A 179 4.40 12.11 -8.70
N ARG A 180 4.02 12.58 -7.50
CA ARG A 180 4.86 13.47 -6.69
C ARG A 180 5.01 12.85 -5.30
N LEU A 181 6.01 12.00 -5.11
CA LEU A 181 6.20 11.24 -3.86
C LEU A 181 7.60 11.46 -3.30
N GLN A 182 7.70 12.07 -2.12
CA GLN A 182 8.99 12.48 -1.55
C GLN A 182 9.74 11.35 -0.86
N HIS A 183 9.00 10.42 -0.25
CA HIS A 183 9.57 9.45 0.70
C HIS A 183 9.35 7.99 0.30
N VAL A 184 8.54 7.75 -0.73
CA VAL A 184 8.23 6.39 -1.22
C VAL A 184 9.44 5.87 -1.99
N VAL A 185 9.89 4.68 -1.60
CA VAL A 185 11.03 3.97 -2.19
C VAL A 185 10.55 2.96 -3.22
N THR A 186 9.53 2.19 -2.86
CA THR A 186 8.91 1.19 -3.74
C THR A 186 7.51 1.64 -4.11
N LEU A 187 7.26 1.81 -5.41
CA LEU A 187 5.94 2.14 -5.93
C LEU A 187 5.53 1.07 -6.95
N ARG A 188 4.37 0.46 -6.73
CA ARG A 188 3.71 -0.44 -7.69
C ARG A 188 2.43 0.21 -8.17
N THR A 189 2.32 0.49 -9.45
CA THR A 189 1.12 1.08 -10.06
C THR A 189 1.21 0.93 -11.58
N ALA A 190 0.07 0.94 -12.27
CA ALA A 190 0.04 0.97 -13.72
C ALA A 190 0.00 2.43 -14.20
N LEU A 191 0.99 2.83 -14.99
CA LEU A 191 1.11 4.21 -15.46
C LEU A 191 0.58 4.33 -16.89
N THR A 192 -0.65 4.84 -17.02
CA THR A 192 -1.36 4.92 -18.32
C THR A 192 -1.44 6.31 -18.93
N ALA A 193 -1.13 7.39 -18.19
CA ALA A 193 -1.13 8.77 -18.70
C ALA A 193 -0.41 9.71 -17.72
N VAL A 194 0.87 9.42 -17.42
CA VAL A 194 1.61 10.21 -16.42
C VAL A 194 2.24 11.42 -17.08
N ALA A 195 1.85 12.60 -16.63
CA ALA A 195 2.40 13.88 -17.08
C ALA A 195 3.60 14.35 -16.24
N VAL A 196 3.71 13.88 -15.00
CA VAL A 196 4.73 14.31 -14.05
C VAL A 196 5.23 13.12 -13.24
N VAL A 197 6.55 12.97 -13.15
CA VAL A 197 7.21 12.02 -12.25
C VAL A 197 8.26 12.77 -11.42
N SER A 198 7.99 12.97 -10.15
CA SER A 198 8.90 13.58 -9.17
C SER A 198 8.94 12.70 -7.94
N CYS A 199 9.83 11.72 -7.97
CA CYS A 199 9.98 10.68 -6.95
C CYS A 199 11.45 10.52 -6.56
N PRO A 200 12.01 11.40 -5.71
CA PRO A 200 13.44 11.41 -5.40
C PRO A 200 13.96 10.13 -4.73
N ALA A 201 13.11 9.43 -3.98
CA ALA A 201 13.48 8.23 -3.24
C ALA A 201 13.26 6.91 -4.03
N VAL A 202 12.59 6.97 -5.18
CA VAL A 202 12.24 5.76 -5.95
C VAL A 202 13.46 5.20 -6.65
N VAL A 203 13.71 3.90 -6.43
CA VAL A 203 14.85 3.15 -6.98
C VAL A 203 14.46 2.36 -8.24
N GLU A 204 13.20 1.96 -8.35
CA GLU A 204 12.66 1.22 -9.48
C GLU A 204 11.35 1.86 -9.96
N MET A 205 11.24 2.09 -11.27
CA MET A 205 10.00 2.64 -11.83
C MET A 205 8.87 1.61 -11.76
N PRO A 206 7.65 2.01 -11.35
CA PRO A 206 6.47 1.16 -11.47
C PRO A 206 6.23 0.73 -12.92
N GLY A 207 5.89 -0.53 -13.13
CA GLY A 207 5.56 -1.10 -14.44
C GLY A 207 4.17 -1.76 -14.47
N PRO A 208 3.54 -1.89 -15.66
CA PRO A 208 3.96 -1.34 -16.95
C PRO A 208 3.55 0.15 -17.12
N CYS A 209 4.42 0.94 -17.74
CA CYS A 209 4.10 2.27 -18.27
C CYS A 209 3.68 2.15 -19.72
N THR A 210 2.43 2.48 -20.09
CA THR A 210 1.90 2.31 -21.46
C THR A 210 1.71 3.62 -22.23
N ASN A 211 1.76 4.78 -21.56
CA ASN A 211 1.74 6.09 -22.20
C ASN A 211 2.62 7.07 -21.45
N PHE A 212 3.71 7.49 -22.08
CA PHE A 212 4.73 8.33 -21.48
C PHE A 212 4.72 9.70 -22.16
N GLN A 213 3.88 10.59 -21.65
CA GLN A 213 3.85 12.00 -22.07
C GLN A 213 4.36 12.87 -20.93
N VAL A 214 5.50 12.49 -20.36
CA VAL A 214 6.03 13.13 -19.16
C VAL A 214 6.61 14.49 -19.52
N VAL A 215 6.05 15.54 -18.92
CA VAL A 215 6.47 16.93 -19.06
C VAL A 215 7.62 17.25 -18.09
N GLU A 216 7.61 16.63 -16.92
CA GLU A 216 8.54 16.87 -15.81
C GLU A 216 9.00 15.54 -15.21
N TRP A 217 10.31 15.32 -15.14
CA TRP A 217 10.91 14.09 -14.61
C TRP A 217 12.03 14.40 -13.60
N SER A 218 11.93 13.83 -12.40
CA SER A 218 12.94 13.91 -11.35
C SER A 218 12.92 12.66 -10.47
N THR A 219 13.85 11.75 -10.75
CA THR A 219 14.07 10.50 -9.98
C THR A 219 15.59 10.24 -9.85
N PRO A 220 16.34 11.07 -9.10
CA PRO A 220 17.80 10.99 -9.00
C PRO A 220 18.37 9.65 -8.52
N LEU A 221 17.60 8.90 -7.72
CA LEU A 221 18.00 7.59 -7.18
C LEU A 221 17.51 6.40 -8.01
N LEU A 222 16.88 6.66 -9.17
CA LEU A 222 16.38 5.59 -10.01
C LEU A 222 17.54 4.74 -10.55
N GLU A 223 17.52 3.45 -10.25
CA GLU A 223 18.50 2.46 -10.70
C GLU A 223 17.95 1.56 -11.81
N THR A 224 16.64 1.26 -11.80
CA THR A 224 15.99 0.37 -12.77
C THR A 224 14.78 1.03 -13.45
N LEU A 225 14.81 1.06 -14.78
CA LEU A 225 13.74 1.61 -15.62
C LEU A 225 13.23 0.53 -16.59
N THR A 226 11.92 0.24 -16.57
CA THR A 226 11.29 -0.66 -17.54
C THR A 226 10.08 0.04 -18.19
N LEU A 227 10.11 0.18 -19.51
CA LEU A 227 9.06 0.81 -20.31
C LEU A 227 8.49 -0.17 -21.33
N HIS A 228 7.17 -0.17 -21.50
CA HIS A 228 6.45 -1.12 -22.36
C HIS A 228 5.52 -0.41 -23.35
N GLY A 229 5.75 -0.57 -24.65
CA GLY A 229 4.83 -0.04 -25.67
C GLY A 229 4.84 1.49 -25.80
N VAL A 230 5.84 2.16 -25.23
CA VAL A 230 5.91 3.61 -25.12
C VAL A 230 6.56 4.24 -26.36
N GLN A 231 6.09 5.42 -26.76
CA GLN A 231 6.78 6.27 -27.72
C GLN A 231 7.61 7.30 -26.96
N LEU A 232 8.93 7.28 -27.16
CA LEU A 232 9.89 8.24 -26.62
C LEU A 232 10.44 9.10 -27.76
N ASN A 233 10.32 10.41 -27.64
CA ASN A 233 10.99 11.38 -28.50
C ASN A 233 12.32 11.86 -27.86
N ALA A 234 13.07 12.70 -28.58
CA ALA A 234 14.35 13.21 -28.11
C ALA A 234 14.24 14.01 -26.81
N ARG A 235 13.11 14.68 -26.57
CA ARG A 235 12.85 15.42 -25.33
C ARG A 235 12.66 14.47 -24.14
N GLU A 236 11.86 13.42 -24.29
CA GLU A 236 11.66 12.41 -23.24
C GLU A 236 12.94 11.64 -22.95
N CYS A 237 13.73 11.30 -23.98
CA CYS A 237 15.07 10.71 -23.81
C CYS A 237 16.01 11.66 -23.04
N ALA A 238 15.98 12.95 -23.36
CA ALA A 238 16.75 13.95 -22.63
C ALA A 238 16.29 14.07 -21.16
N LEU A 239 15.00 14.01 -20.87
CA LEU A 239 14.49 13.98 -19.50
C LEU A 239 15.01 12.76 -18.74
N LEU A 240 14.85 11.57 -19.31
CA LEU A 240 15.35 10.32 -18.74
C LEU A 240 16.87 10.35 -18.50
N SER A 241 17.63 11.06 -19.34
CA SER A 241 19.09 11.21 -19.22
C SER A 241 19.55 11.90 -17.92
N HIS A 242 18.65 12.53 -17.17
CA HIS A 242 18.95 13.13 -15.87
C HIS A 242 18.95 12.10 -14.71
N CYS A 243 18.62 10.83 -14.97
CA CYS A 243 18.70 9.75 -13.98
C CYS A 243 20.17 9.28 -13.81
N GLY A 244 20.98 10.06 -13.09
CA GLY A 244 22.41 9.79 -12.92
C GLY A 244 22.79 8.53 -12.14
N SER A 245 21.80 7.78 -11.63
CA SER A 245 21.99 6.51 -10.90
C SER A 245 21.51 5.30 -11.69
N LEU A 246 21.00 5.48 -12.91
CA LEU A 246 20.40 4.40 -13.68
C LEU A 246 21.45 3.35 -14.07
N ARG A 247 21.22 2.10 -13.66
CA ARG A 247 22.07 0.93 -13.92
C ARG A 247 21.44 -0.02 -14.93
N SER A 248 20.11 -0.12 -14.92
CA SER A 248 19.35 -1.02 -15.80
C SER A 248 18.24 -0.25 -16.52
N ALA A 249 18.18 -0.38 -17.83
CA ALA A 249 17.11 0.18 -18.66
C ALA A 249 16.58 -0.91 -19.61
N SER A 250 15.26 -1.10 -19.62
CA SER A 250 14.57 -2.05 -20.48
C SER A 250 13.48 -1.35 -21.28
N PHE A 251 13.61 -1.40 -22.60
CA PHE A 251 12.65 -0.85 -23.56
C PHE A 251 12.01 -2.01 -24.34
N ILE A 252 10.75 -2.31 -24.03
CA ILE A 252 10.02 -3.46 -24.57
C ILE A 252 8.89 -2.96 -25.48
N ASN A 253 8.94 -3.28 -26.76
CA ASN A 253 7.99 -2.85 -27.79
C ASN A 253 7.84 -1.31 -27.88
N CYS A 254 8.90 -0.56 -27.56
CA CYS A 254 8.86 0.91 -27.58
C CYS A 254 9.16 1.46 -28.98
N ARG A 255 8.90 2.75 -29.19
CA ARG A 255 9.46 3.53 -30.31
C ARG A 255 10.32 4.63 -29.71
N VAL A 256 11.63 4.58 -29.88
CA VAL A 256 12.55 5.49 -29.18
C VAL A 256 13.34 6.28 -30.21
N ASN A 257 13.12 7.60 -30.28
CA ASN A 257 13.88 8.52 -31.11
C ASN A 257 14.82 9.34 -30.21
N GLY A 258 16.12 9.37 -30.53
CA GLY A 258 17.13 10.07 -29.71
C GLY A 258 17.72 9.23 -28.57
N LEU A 259 17.76 7.91 -28.74
CA LEU A 259 18.41 7.01 -27.79
C LEU A 259 19.90 7.35 -27.59
N ASP A 260 20.57 7.82 -28.64
CA ASP A 260 21.99 8.21 -28.64
C ASP A 260 22.28 9.30 -27.60
N ALA A 261 21.39 10.30 -27.53
CA ALA A 261 21.47 11.38 -26.56
C ALA A 261 21.27 10.87 -25.12
N PHE A 262 20.41 9.87 -24.93
CA PHE A 262 20.23 9.20 -23.64
C PHE A 262 21.49 8.41 -23.24
N LEU A 263 22.01 7.57 -24.15
CA LEU A 263 23.17 6.71 -23.88
C LEU A 263 24.46 7.51 -23.64
N SER A 264 24.68 8.60 -24.39
CA SER A 264 25.87 9.46 -24.23
C SER A 264 25.99 10.09 -22.83
N ARG A 265 24.88 10.19 -22.09
CA ARG A 265 24.83 10.76 -20.73
C ARG A 265 24.79 9.70 -19.64
N MET A 266 24.40 8.47 -19.96
CA MET A 266 24.23 7.37 -19.00
C MET A 266 25.53 6.61 -18.72
N ARG A 267 26.42 7.22 -17.93
CA ARG A 267 27.75 6.65 -17.61
C ARG A 267 27.75 5.44 -16.68
N LYS A 268 26.67 5.23 -15.93
CA LYS A 268 26.53 4.13 -14.96
C LYS A 268 25.65 2.98 -15.45
N LEU A 269 25.18 3.04 -16.70
CA LEU A 269 24.31 2.02 -17.25
C LEU A 269 25.12 0.74 -17.49
N GLU A 270 24.74 -0.32 -16.80
CA GLU A 270 25.37 -1.64 -16.86
C GLU A 270 24.57 -2.58 -17.77
N LEU A 271 23.24 -2.45 -17.77
CA LEU A 271 22.33 -3.28 -18.54
C LEU A 271 21.39 -2.42 -19.38
N LEU A 272 21.40 -2.68 -20.70
CA LEU A 272 20.43 -2.12 -21.63
C LEU A 272 19.74 -3.28 -22.36
N SER A 273 18.44 -3.42 -22.16
CA SER A 273 17.59 -4.37 -22.86
C SER A 273 16.68 -3.63 -23.84
N VAL A 274 16.73 -4.03 -25.12
CA VAL A 274 15.92 -3.45 -26.19
C VAL A 274 15.24 -4.60 -26.92
N CYS A 275 13.96 -4.83 -26.64
CA CYS A 275 13.21 -5.96 -27.18
C CYS A 275 12.03 -5.44 -28.01
N GLY A 276 11.98 -5.72 -29.31
CA GLY A 276 10.87 -5.29 -30.18
C GLY A 276 10.74 -3.77 -30.37
N THR A 277 11.78 -3.01 -30.01
CA THR A 277 11.78 -1.54 -30.04
C THR A 277 12.22 -1.01 -31.42
N LYS A 278 11.56 0.03 -31.92
CA LYS A 278 11.83 0.68 -33.22
C LYS A 278 12.44 2.08 -33.03
N GLY A 279 13.14 2.61 -34.05
CA GLY A 279 13.68 3.99 -34.06
C GLY A 279 15.04 4.17 -33.36
N VAL A 280 15.69 3.07 -32.98
CA VAL A 280 16.91 3.02 -32.16
C VAL A 280 18.14 3.65 -32.84
N THR A 281 18.07 3.96 -34.14
CA THR A 281 19.14 4.61 -34.91
C THR A 281 18.53 5.57 -35.93
N ASP A 282 19.14 6.76 -36.11
CA ASP A 282 18.85 7.73 -37.19
C ASP A 282 19.29 7.22 -38.59
N ALA A 283 19.41 5.91 -38.79
CA ALA A 283 19.71 5.31 -40.08
C ALA A 283 18.50 4.47 -40.52
N ASP A 284 17.70 5.06 -41.42
CA ASP A 284 16.92 4.32 -42.40
C ASP A 284 17.87 3.53 -43.34
#